data_AF-A0A1C5EUG4-F1
#
_entry.id   AF-A0A1C5EUG4-F1
#
_cell.length_a   1.000
_cell.length_b   1.000
_cell.length_c   1.000
_cell.angle_alpha   90.00
_cell.angle_beta   90.00
_cell.angle_gamma   90.00
#
_symmetry.space_group_name_H-M   'P 1'
#
loop_
_entity.id
_entity.type
_entity.pdbx_description
1 polymer ?
#
loop_
_entity_poly.entity_id
_entity_poly.type
_entity_poly.pdbx_seq_one_letter_code
_entity_poly.pdbx_strand_id
1 'polypeptide(L)' 'MIVTGFHASRTHKLTPGQKTANRVLAIGRAPVEHGFAHLKNWRILTKLRTDPARATRLLRALLVLTNLEVNR' A
#
# COMPACT_ATOMS: atom_id res chain seq x y z
N MET A 1 -12.12 -8.63 5.31
CA MET A 1 -11.40 -9.90 5.08
C MET A 1 -9.93 -9.58 4.88
N ILE A 2 -9.01 -10.09 5.72
CA ILE A 2 -7.57 -9.93 5.55
C ILE A 2 -7.03 -11.21 4.91
N VAL A 3 -6.45 -11.11 3.71
CA VAL A 3 -5.81 -12.25 3.03
C VAL A 3 -4.31 -12.22 3.29
N THR A 4 -3.81 -13.26 3.97
CA THR A 4 -2.38 -13.49 4.24
C THR A 4 -1.84 -14.62 3.38
N GLY A 5 -0.53 -14.62 3.15
CA GLY A 5 0.14 -15.66 2.37
C GLY A 5 0.35 -16.94 3.16
N PHE A 6 0.55 -18.04 2.45
CA PHE A 6 0.95 -19.32 3.02
C PHE A 6 2.41 -19.29 3.46
N HIS A 7 2.72 -19.90 4.61
CA HIS A 7 4.07 -19.93 5.17
C HIS A 7 4.66 -21.35 5.11
N ALA A 8 5.93 -21.46 4.69
CA ALA A 8 6.67 -22.73 4.75
C ALA A 8 7.25 -22.91 6.15
N SER A 9 7.25 -24.13 6.69
CA SER A 9 7.97 -24.46 7.92
C SER A 9 9.09 -25.45 7.63
N ARG A 10 9.94 -25.73 8.65
CA ARG A 10 11.02 -26.71 8.53
C ARG A 10 10.51 -28.11 8.14
N THR A 11 9.30 -28.46 8.56
CA THR A 11 8.66 -29.76 8.29
C THR A 11 7.66 -29.72 7.13
N HIS A 12 7.23 -28.53 6.69
CA HIS A 12 6.20 -28.39 5.69
C HIS A 12 6.60 -27.41 4.57
N LYS A 13 6.78 -27.95 3.37
CA LYS A 13 7.08 -27.17 2.16
C LYS A 13 5.78 -26.71 1.50
N LEU A 14 5.81 -25.50 0.93
CA LEU A 14 4.69 -24.96 0.17
C LEU A 14 4.47 -25.77 -1.12
N THR A 15 3.21 -26.09 -1.39
CA THR A 15 2.80 -26.69 -2.66
C THR A 15 3.00 -25.68 -3.80
N PRO A 16 3.12 -26.12 -5.07
CA PRO A 16 3.20 -25.21 -6.21
C PRO A 16 2.04 -24.21 -6.25
N GLY A 17 0.81 -24.65 -5.96
CA GLY A 17 -0.38 -23.78 -5.91
C GLY A 17 -0.28 -22.70 -4.83
N GLN A 18 0.23 -23.05 -3.63
CA GLN A 18 0.44 -22.07 -2.56
C GLN A 18 1.52 -21.03 -2.93
N LYS A 19 2.58 -21.44 -3.63
CA LYS A 19 3.60 -20.50 -4.14
C LYS A 19 3.02 -19.53 -5.16
N THR A 20 2.20 -20.02 -6.08
CA THR A 20 1.51 -19.18 -7.08
C THR A 20 0.57 -18.20 -6.40
N ALA A 21 -0.24 -18.65 -5.42
CA ALA A 21 -1.10 -17.77 -4.65
C ALA A 21 -0.31 -16.67 -3.91
N ASN A 22 0.81 -17.03 -3.28
CA ASN A 22 1.70 -16.06 -2.64
C ASN A 22 2.29 -15.06 -3.64
N ARG A 23 2.63 -15.48 -4.86
CA ARG A 23 3.14 -14.58 -5.90
C ARG A 23 2.10 -13.55 -6.32
N VAL A 24 0.86 -13.99 -6.56
CA VAL A 24 -0.25 -13.08 -6.89
C VAL A 24 -0.48 -12.07 -5.76
N LEU A 25 -0.49 -12.56 -4.51
CA LEU A 25 -0.62 -11.70 -3.33
C LEU A 25 0.54 -10.69 -3.22
N ALA A 26 1.78 -11.13 -3.47
CA ALA A 26 2.97 -10.28 -3.42
C ALA A 26 2.93 -9.18 -4.49
N ILE A 27 2.49 -9.50 -5.72
CA ILE A 27 2.31 -8.51 -6.80
C ILE A 27 1.32 -7.43 -6.37
N GLY A 28 0.19 -7.81 -5.76
CA GLY A 28 -0.79 -6.84 -5.27
C GLY A 28 -0.28 -5.98 -4.11
N ARG A 29 0.61 -6.52 -3.26
CA ARG A 29 1.17 -5.80 -2.11
C ARG A 29 2.32 -4.86 -2.47
N ALA A 30 3.15 -5.25 -3.43
CA ALA A 30 4.34 -4.50 -3.84
C ALA A 30 4.12 -3.00 -4.04
N PRO A 31 3.12 -2.51 -4.80
CA PRO A 31 2.92 -1.07 -4.99
C PRO A 31 2.55 -0.34 -3.69
N VAL A 32 1.73 -0.97 -2.85
CA VAL A 32 1.31 -0.40 -1.56
C VAL A 32 2.50 -0.31 -0.62
N GLU A 33 3.22 -1.41 -0.44
CA GLU A 33 4.40 -1.47 0.43
C GLU A 33 5.48 -0.48 -0.02
N HIS A 34 5.72 -0.39 -1.34
CA HIS A 34 6.66 0.58 -1.91
C HIS A 34 6.24 2.02 -1.66
N GLY A 35 4.97 2.36 -1.91
CA GLY A 35 4.42 3.69 -1.62
C GLY A 35 4.56 4.04 -0.13
N PHE A 36 4.20 3.13 0.77
CA PHE A 36 4.34 3.33 2.21
C PHE A 36 5.81 3.45 2.65
N ALA A 37 6.74 2.74 2.01
CA ALA A 37 8.17 2.90 2.28
C ALA A 37 8.63 4.32 1.95
N HIS A 38 8.25 4.88 0.80
CA HIS A 38 8.54 6.27 0.44
C HIS A 38 7.93 7.28 1.42
N LEU A 39 6.65 7.10 1.77
CA LEU A 39 5.96 7.97 2.72
C LEU A 39 6.64 8.00 4.10
N LYS A 40 7.14 6.84 4.56
CA LYS A 40 7.92 6.73 5.80
C LYS A 40 9.30 7.36 5.67
N ASN A 41 10.01 7.09 4.57
CA ASN A 41 11.34 7.65 4.30
C ASN A 41 11.33 9.18 4.31
N TRP A 42 10.32 9.80 3.69
CA TRP A 42 10.15 11.27 3.68
C TRP A 42 9.52 11.84 4.95
N ARG A 43 9.20 10.99 5.93
CA ARG A 43 8.50 11.31 7.19
C ARG A 43 7.16 12.01 6.98
N ILE A 44 6.50 11.79 5.84
CA ILE A 44 5.21 12.41 5.50
C ILE A 44 4.15 12.01 6.54
N LEU A 45 4.11 10.74 6.93
CA LEU A 45 3.14 10.28 7.94
C LEU A 45 3.30 10.99 9.28
N THR A 46 4.51 11.29 9.70
CA THR A 46 4.77 12.07 10.93
C THR A 46 4.30 13.52 10.75
N LYS A 47 4.65 14.15 9.63
CA LYS A 47 4.24 15.54 9.32
C LYS A 47 2.71 15.68 9.25
N LEU A 48 2.01 14.71 8.66
CA LEU A 48 0.56 14.70 8.57
C LEU A 48 -0.12 14.42 9.93
N ARG A 49 0.50 13.61 10.79
CA ARG A 49 -0.03 13.34 12.15
C ARG A 49 0.01 14.55 13.06
N THR A 50 0.95 15.48 12.86
CA THR A 50 1.04 16.71 13.66
C THR A 50 -0.11 17.68 13.36
N ASP A 51 -0.69 17.65 12.14
CA ASP A 51 -1.84 18.48 11.77
C ASP A 51 -2.77 17.73 10.77
N PRO A 52 -3.72 16.94 11.28
CA PRO A 52 -4.65 16.18 10.44
C PRO A 52 -5.62 17.06 9.64
N ALA A 53 -5.89 18.30 10.09
CA ALA A 53 -6.76 19.23 9.37
C ALA A 53 -6.06 19.75 8.11
N ARG A 54 -4.76 20.08 8.19
CA ARG A 54 -3.95 20.43 7.03
C ARG A 54 -3.79 19.26 6.06
N ALA A 55 -3.60 18.04 6.58
CA ALA A 55 -3.56 16.83 5.76
C ALA A 55 -4.84 16.64 4.92
N THR A 56 -6.00 16.78 5.55
CA THR A 56 -7.30 16.67 4.87
C THR A 56 -7.48 17.73 3.80
N ARG A 57 -7.02 18.96 4.06
CA ARG A 57 -7.10 20.08 3.11
C ARG A 57 -6.27 19.83 1.86
N LEU A 58 -5.04 19.33 2.02
CA LEU A 58 -4.18 18.94 0.91
C LEU A 58 -4.76 17.77 0.11
N LEU A 59 -5.32 16.76 0.78
CA LEU A 59 -5.96 15.64 0.11
C LEU A 59 -7.15 16.08 -0.75
N ARG A 60 -8.00 16.98 -0.23
CA ARG A 60 -9.12 17.54 -0.99
C ARG A 60 -8.64 18.34 -2.21
N ALA A 61 -7.60 19.15 -2.06
CA ALA A 61 -7.02 19.90 -3.17
C ALA A 61 -6.47 18.97 -4.26
N LEU A 62 -5.71 17.95 -3.89
CA LEU A 62 -5.21 16.92 -4.82
C LEU A 62 -6.36 16.19 -5.52
N LEU A 63 -7.40 15.81 -4.79
CA LEU A 63 -8.58 15.16 -5.37
C LEU A 63 -9.26 16.03 -6.43
N VAL A 64 -9.45 17.32 -6.17
CA VAL A 64 -10.02 18.25 -7.16
C VAL A 64 -9.12 18.33 -8.40
N LEU A 65 -7.80 18.48 -8.22
CA LEU A 65 -6.84 18.55 -9.32
C LEU A 65 -6.85 17.29 -10.18
N THR A 66 -6.79 16.10 -9.58
CA THR A 66 -6.83 14.83 -10.32
C THR A 66 -8.16 14.64 -11.05
N ASN A 67 -9.29 15.02 -10.45
CA ASN A 67 -10.57 14.97 -11.15
C ASN A 67 -10.59 15.93 -12.34
N LEU A 68 -10.02 17.13 -12.23
CA LEU A 68 -9.90 18.05 -13.37
C LEU A 68 -9.02 17.48 -14.48
N GLU A 69 -7.93 16.79 -14.14
CA GLU A 69 -7.05 16.14 -15.11
C GLU A 69 -7.72 14.94 -15.82
N VAL A 70 -8.51 14.15 -15.10
CA VAL A 70 -9.20 12.96 -15.65
C VAL A 70 -10.42 13.34 -16.50
N ASN A 71 -11.09 14.45 -16.20
CA ASN A 71 -12.25 14.94 -16.95
C ASN A 71 -11.86 15.84 -18.14
N ARG A 72 -10.57 15.92 -18.49
CA ARG A 72 -10.04 16.70 -19.61
C ARG A 72 -9.78 15.80 -20.81
#